data_AF-A0A1A3U8I4-F1
#
_entry.id   AF-A0A1A3U8I4-F1
#
_cell.length_a   1.000
_cell.length_b   1.000
_cell.length_c   1.000
_cell.angle_alpha   90.00
_cell.angle_beta   90.00
_cell.angle_gamma   90.00
#
_symmetry.space_group_name_H-M   'P 1'
#
loop_
_entity.id
_entity.type
_entity.pdbx_description
1 polymer ?
#
loop_
_entity_poly.entity_id
_entity_poly.type
_entity_poly.pdbx_seq_one_letter_code
_entity_poly.pdbx_strand_id
1 'polypeptide(L)'
;MTPQLPPEPSPEPPPLPAALLRVWPVIGAGVAGFGCATVAAFAVPALQTWRPVSVAGLGVGVLGTTIFLLQRGAARRGARGAQSGLEHE
;
A
#
# COMPACT_ATOMS: atom_id res chain seq x y z
N MET A 1 -18.49 -47.25 21.88
CA MET A 1 -18.69 -45.80 21.93
C MET A 1 -17.35 -45.17 22.28
N THR A 2 -16.51 -44.92 21.28
CA THR A 2 -15.17 -44.35 21.48
C THR A 2 -15.35 -42.85 21.80
N PRO A 3 -14.76 -42.31 22.88
CA PRO A 3 -14.84 -40.88 23.15
C PRO A 3 -14.15 -40.12 22.01
N GLN A 4 -14.89 -39.24 21.33
CA GLN A 4 -14.29 -38.27 20.41
C GLN A 4 -13.56 -37.23 21.27
N LEU A 5 -12.23 -37.17 21.19
CA LEU A 5 -11.45 -36.13 21.86
C LEU A 5 -11.83 -34.77 21.25
N PRO A 6 -11.98 -33.69 22.05
CA PRO A 6 -12.16 -32.35 21.53
C PRO A 6 -11.02 -31.98 20.56
N PRO A 7 -11.28 -31.24 19.48
CA PRO A 7 -10.23 -30.77 18.59
C PRO A 7 -9.23 -29.90 19.37
N GLU A 8 -7.94 -30.21 19.25
CA GLU A 8 -6.85 -29.42 19.83
C GLU A 8 -6.90 -27.99 19.28
N PRO A 9 -6.72 -26.94 20.11
CA PRO A 9 -6.73 -25.56 19.65
C PRO A 9 -5.60 -25.31 18.64
N SER A 10 -5.94 -24.82 17.45
CA SER A 10 -4.93 -24.37 16.48
C SER A 10 -4.14 -23.19 17.05
N PRO A 11 -2.79 -23.16 16.91
CA PRO A 11 -1.98 -22.04 17.33
C PRO A 11 -2.44 -20.74 16.66
N GLU A 12 -2.81 -19.75 17.44
CA GLU A 12 -3.20 -18.44 16.91
C GLU A 12 -1.93 -17.61 16.60
N PRO A 13 -1.77 -17.10 15.37
CA PRO A 13 -0.60 -16.32 15.02
C PRO A 13 -0.56 -15.00 15.82
N PRO A 14 0.64 -14.57 16.24
CA PRO A 14 0.77 -13.35 17.04
C PRO A 14 0.28 -12.13 16.25
N PRO A 15 -0.36 -11.14 16.92
CA PRO A 15 -0.88 -9.96 16.25
C PRO A 15 0.27 -9.16 15.62
N LEU A 16 0.11 -8.82 14.35
CA LEU A 16 1.10 -8.00 13.64
C LEU A 16 1.16 -6.58 14.25
N PRO A 17 2.35 -5.97 14.32
CA PRO A 17 2.50 -4.60 14.79
C PRO A 17 1.60 -3.62 14.03
N ALA A 18 0.88 -2.77 14.77
CA ALA A 18 -0.06 -1.81 14.19
C ALA A 18 0.59 -0.87 13.15
N ALA A 19 1.91 -0.66 13.21
CA ALA A 19 2.65 0.12 12.23
C ALA A 19 2.68 -0.53 10.84
N LEU A 20 2.80 -1.86 10.76
CA LEU A 20 2.83 -2.60 9.49
C LEU A 20 1.46 -2.66 8.82
N LEU A 21 0.39 -2.51 9.60
CA LEU A 21 -0.99 -2.47 9.10
C LEU A 21 -1.37 -1.09 8.54
N ARG A 22 -0.55 -0.06 8.79
CA ARG A 22 -0.80 1.30 8.27
C ARG A 22 -0.09 1.44 6.93
N VAL A 23 -0.83 1.91 5.94
CA VAL A 23 -0.27 2.18 4.59
C VAL A 23 0.62 3.43 4.55
N TRP A 24 0.37 4.41 5.43
CA TRP A 24 1.05 5.71 5.43
C TRP A 24 2.56 5.65 5.64
N PRO A 25 3.11 4.85 6.58
CA PRO A 25 4.55 4.68 6.73
C PRO A 25 5.23 4.19 5.45
N VAL A 26 4.60 3.28 4.71
CA VAL A 26 5.15 2.72 3.46
C VAL A 26 5.20 3.79 2.37
N ILE A 27 4.10 4.54 2.19
CA ILE A 27 4.05 5.66 1.23
C ILE A 27 5.09 6.71 1.59
N GLY A 28 5.18 7.08 2.88
CA GLY A 28 6.15 8.06 3.37
C GLY A 28 7.60 7.64 3.12
N ALA A 29 7.94 6.38 3.42
CA ALA A 29 9.27 5.85 3.18
C ALA A 29 9.62 5.84 1.68
N GLY A 30 8.69 5.45 0.81
CA GLY A 30 8.88 5.47 -0.64
C GLY A 30 9.12 6.89 -1.19
N VAL A 31 8.27 7.84 -0.82
CA VAL A 31 8.39 9.25 -1.24
C VAL A 31 9.70 9.86 -0.74
N ALA A 32 10.06 9.63 0.53
CA ALA A 32 11.31 10.13 1.09
C ALA A 32 12.52 9.51 0.37
N GLY A 33 12.54 8.19 0.17
CA GLY A 33 13.64 7.49 -0.49
C GLY A 33 13.85 7.96 -1.92
N PHE A 34 12.79 7.97 -2.74
CA PHE A 34 12.88 8.42 -4.13
C PHE A 34 13.10 9.93 -4.27
N GLY A 35 12.61 10.73 -3.32
CA GLY A 35 12.87 12.16 -3.23
C GLY A 35 14.35 12.44 -2.98
N CYS A 36 14.92 11.81 -1.95
CA CYS A 36 16.35 11.90 -1.64
C CYS A 36 17.21 11.39 -2.80
N ALA A 37 16.86 10.25 -3.40
CA ALA A 37 17.58 9.71 -4.55
C ALA A 37 17.55 10.66 -5.75
N THR A 38 16.41 11.31 -6.01
CA THR A 38 16.29 12.30 -7.08
C THR A 38 17.14 13.53 -6.80
N VAL A 39 17.08 14.09 -5.58
CA VAL A 39 17.94 15.22 -5.20
C VAL A 39 19.42 14.84 -5.38
N ALA A 40 19.83 13.67 -4.89
CA ALA A 40 21.21 13.20 -5.03
C ALA A 40 21.65 13.00 -6.49
N ALA A 41 20.78 12.44 -7.35
CA ALA A 41 21.07 12.20 -8.76
C ALA A 41 21.25 13.51 -9.58
N PHE A 42 20.65 14.61 -9.13
CA PHE A 42 20.83 15.93 -9.76
C PHE A 42 21.94 16.77 -9.11
N ALA A 43 22.18 16.61 -7.81
CA ALA A 43 23.21 17.36 -7.09
C ALA A 43 24.61 16.75 -7.17
N VAL A 44 24.73 15.43 -7.35
CA VAL A 44 26.01 14.71 -7.32
C VAL A 44 26.33 14.13 -8.71
N PRO A 45 27.41 14.58 -9.39
CA PRO A 45 27.75 14.10 -10.73
C PRO A 45 27.93 12.58 -10.84
N ALA A 46 28.47 11.95 -9.79
CA ALA A 46 28.65 10.49 -9.74
C ALA A 46 27.33 9.70 -9.77
N LEU A 47 26.19 10.34 -9.44
CA LEU A 47 24.87 9.71 -9.39
C LEU A 47 23.99 10.09 -10.59
N GLN A 48 24.53 10.75 -11.61
CA GLN A 48 23.74 11.20 -12.77
C GLN A 48 23.03 10.08 -13.53
N THR A 49 23.57 8.86 -13.51
CA THR A 49 22.95 7.68 -14.14
C THR A 49 21.68 7.21 -13.42
N TRP A 50 21.47 7.64 -12.17
CA TRP A 50 20.28 7.29 -11.38
C TRP A 50 19.06 8.16 -11.69
N ARG A 51 19.24 9.27 -12.42
CA ARG A 51 18.14 10.21 -12.72
C ARG A 51 16.90 9.54 -13.33
N PRO A 52 17.02 8.64 -14.34
CA PRO A 52 15.83 8.02 -14.92
C PRO A 52 15.07 7.17 -13.90
N VAL A 53 15.77 6.35 -13.11
CA VAL A 53 15.14 5.48 -12.12
C VAL A 53 14.59 6.26 -10.93
N SER A 54 15.28 7.31 -10.47
CA SER A 54 14.84 8.12 -9.34
C SER A 54 13.57 8.92 -9.70
N VAL A 55 13.53 9.50 -10.90
CA VAL A 55 12.36 10.21 -11.42
C VAL A 55 11.21 9.26 -11.71
N ALA A 56 11.48 8.09 -12.31
CA ALA A 56 10.45 7.09 -12.57
C ALA A 56 9.80 6.60 -11.26
N GLY A 57 10.59 6.29 -10.24
CA GLY A 57 10.03 5.88 -8.95
C GLY A 57 9.27 6.98 -8.21
N LEU A 58 9.72 8.24 -8.29
CA LEU A 58 8.91 9.38 -7.84
C LEU A 58 7.57 9.46 -8.57
N GLY A 59 7.60 9.36 -9.91
CA GLY A 59 6.39 9.42 -10.74
C GLY A 59 5.41 8.28 -10.43
N VAL A 60 5.91 7.05 -10.30
CA VAL A 60 5.11 5.88 -9.88
C VAL A 60 4.55 6.07 -8.48
N GLY A 61 5.34 6.62 -7.54
CA GLY A 61 4.88 6.93 -6.18
C GLY A 61 3.73 7.95 -6.17
N VAL A 62 3.84 9.02 -6.95
CA VAL A 62 2.77 10.02 -7.13
C VAL A 62 1.52 9.38 -7.73
N LEU A 63 1.67 8.60 -8.79
CA LEU A 63 0.56 7.93 -9.45
C LEU A 63 -0.16 6.95 -8.51
N GLY A 64 0.59 6.05 -7.86
CA GLY A 64 0.04 5.07 -6.93
C GLY A 64 -0.65 5.72 -5.72
N THR A 65 -0.04 6.76 -5.15
CA THR A 65 -0.63 7.52 -4.04
C THR A 65 -1.92 8.22 -4.48
N THR A 66 -1.94 8.80 -5.68
CA THR A 66 -3.14 9.46 -6.23
C THR A 66 -4.29 8.47 -6.37
N ILE A 67 -4.03 7.31 -7.00
CA ILE A 67 -5.02 6.23 -7.14
C ILE A 67 -5.52 5.79 -5.76
N PHE A 68 -4.62 5.55 -4.81
CA PHE A 68 -4.99 5.16 -3.45
C PHE A 68 -5.90 6.20 -2.77
N LEU A 69 -5.60 7.50 -2.89
CA LEU A 69 -6.42 8.56 -2.31
C LEU A 69 -7.81 8.64 -2.95
N LEU A 70 -7.88 8.46 -4.27
CA LEU A 70 -9.15 8.39 -4.99
C LEU A 70 -9.98 7.19 -4.53
N GLN A 71 -9.37 6.01 -4.43
CA GLN A 71 -10.02 4.78 -3.92
C GLN A 71 -10.50 4.98 -2.48
N ARG A 72 -9.66 5.53 -1.61
CA ARG A 72 -10.02 5.82 -0.21
C ARG A 72 -11.16 6.83 -0.13
N GLY A 73 -11.18 7.84 -0.99
CA GLY A 73 -12.27 8.81 -1.09
C GLY A 73 -13.57 8.19 -1.61
N ALA A 74 -13.50 7.30 -2.59
CA ALA A 74 -14.66 6.56 -3.10
C ALA A 74 -15.25 5.62 -2.04
N ALA A 75 -14.39 4.89 -1.32
CA ALA A 75 -14.81 4.00 -0.23
C ALA A 75 -15.52 4.77 0.90
N ARG A 76 -15.00 5.94 1.31
CA ARG A 76 -15.66 6.80 2.31
C ARG A 76 -17.01 7.33 1.86
N ARG A 77 -17.16 7.60 0.56
CA ARG A 77 -18.43 8.07 -0.04
C ARG A 77 -19.43 6.93 -0.22
N GLY A 78 -19.07 5.69 0.14
CA GLY A 78 -19.94 4.54 -0.02
C GLY A 78 -20.27 4.26 -1.49
N ALA A 79 -19.42 4.69 -2.43
CA ALA A 79 -19.61 4.45 -3.85
C ALA A 79 -19.47 2.94 -4.14
N ARG A 80 -20.58 2.21 -3.99
CA ARG A 80 -20.70 0.80 -4.37
C ARG A 80 -20.81 0.72 -5.89
N GLY A 81 -19.70 0.94 -6.58
CA GLY A 81 -19.62 1.04 -8.04
C GLY A 81 -20.11 -0.18 -8.85
N ALA A 82 -20.67 -1.21 -8.20
CA ALA A 82 -21.20 -2.41 -8.84
C ALA A 82 -22.50 -2.96 -8.19
N GLN A 83 -23.15 -2.24 -7.27
CA GLN A 83 -24.43 -2.69 -6.65
C GLN A 83 -25.64 -1.79 -6.95
N SER A 84 -25.47 -0.72 -7.72
CA SER A 84 -26.60 0.00 -8.32
C SER A 84 -27.06 -0.74 -9.59
N GLY A 85 -27.87 -1.80 -9.43
CA GLY A 85 -28.43 -2.51 -10.58
C GLY A 85 -28.80 -3.99 -10.40
N LEU A 86 -28.67 -4.58 -9.21
CA LEU A 86 -29.10 -5.96 -8.93
C LEU A 86 -30.41 -6.02 -8.12
N GLU A 87 -31.28 -5.03 -8.30
CA GLU A 87 -32.66 -5.10 -7.84
C GLU A 87 -33.45 -5.86 -8.92
N HIS A 88 -33.39 -7.19 -8.83
CA HIS A 88 -34.34 -8.20 -9.33
C HIS A 88 -35.38 -7.73 -10.37
N GLU A 89 -35.16 -8.04 -11.64
CA GLU A 89 -36.25 -8.45 -12.55
C GLU A 89 -36.57 -9.94 -12.34
#